data_AF-A0A831NT22-F1
#
_entry.id   AF-A0A831NT22-F1
#
_cell.length_a   1.000
_cell.length_b   1.000
_cell.length_c   1.000
_cell.angle_alpha   90.00
_cell.angle_beta   90.00
_cell.angle_gamma   90.00
#
_symmetry.space_group_name_H-M   'P 1'
#
loop_
_entity.id
_entity.type
_entity.pdbx_description
1 polymer ?
#
loop_
_entity_poly.entity_id
_entity_poly.type
_entity_poly.pdbx_seq_one_letter_code
_entity_poly.pdbx_strand_id
1 'polypeptide(L)'
;PLYNPEVISIPGEEDPHHPRRFTEMSLEDRLKGVEEMKGDPSTIFHFYEKLLLLKDYMNTKTGRKIAERRTEFMVRFLEEFFGEWVEDCGAEDY
;
A
#
# COMPACT_ATOMS: atom_id res chain seq x y z
N PRO A 1 0.07 -17.06 -4.72
CA PRO A 1 -0.54 -16.01 -5.57
C PRO A 1 0.35 -14.77 -5.52
N LEU A 2 1.05 -14.50 -6.62
CA LEU A 2 1.83 -13.29 -6.77
C LEU A 2 0.85 -12.13 -6.98
N TYR A 3 1.20 -10.97 -6.44
CA TYR A 3 0.50 -9.69 -6.58
C TYR A 3 -0.24 -9.57 -7.92
N ASN A 4 -1.57 -9.40 -7.89
CA ASN A 4 -2.36 -9.16 -9.09
C ASN A 4 -2.57 -7.65 -9.27
N PRO A 5 -1.84 -7.00 -10.20
CA PRO A 5 -1.88 -5.55 -10.39
C PRO A 5 -3.24 -5.02 -10.86
N GLU A 6 -4.13 -5.86 -11.41
CA GLU A 6 -5.41 -5.40 -11.96
C GLU A 6 -6.48 -5.13 -10.89
N VAL A 7 -6.41 -5.76 -9.71
CA VAL A 7 -7.54 -5.79 -8.76
C VAL A 7 -7.69 -4.50 -7.95
N ILE A 8 -6.65 -3.67 -7.90
CA ILE A 8 -6.68 -2.41 -7.16
C ILE A 8 -7.12 -1.24 -8.08
N SER A 9 -7.44 -1.47 -9.36
CA SER A 9 -7.60 -0.38 -10.36
C SER A 9 -8.86 0.50 -10.20
N ILE A 10 -8.69 1.83 -10.11
CA ILE A 10 -9.71 2.86 -10.41
C ILE A 10 -9.22 3.65 -11.63
N PRO A 11 -10.07 3.98 -12.64
CA PRO A 11 -9.61 4.52 -13.92
C PRO A 11 -9.32 6.02 -13.87
N GLY A 12 -8.19 6.43 -14.46
CA GLY A 12 -7.82 7.82 -14.70
C GLY A 12 -6.47 8.22 -14.10
N GLU A 13 -5.41 7.95 -14.88
CA GLU A 13 -4.08 8.57 -14.89
C GLU A 13 -3.23 8.55 -13.59
N GLU A 14 -2.03 7.95 -13.73
CA GLU A 14 -0.97 7.70 -12.74
C GLU A 14 -1.29 6.67 -11.64
N ASP A 15 -0.47 5.61 -11.61
CA ASP A 15 -0.58 4.40 -10.78
C ASP A 15 -1.39 4.60 -9.47
N PRO A 16 -2.64 4.08 -9.41
CA PRO A 16 -3.49 4.27 -8.24
C PRO A 16 -2.95 3.59 -6.97
N HIS A 17 -1.92 2.73 -7.10
CA HIS A 17 -1.41 1.87 -6.03
C HIS A 17 -0.10 2.36 -5.46
N HIS A 18 0.29 3.59 -5.82
CA HIS A 18 1.45 4.23 -5.24
C HIS A 18 1.26 4.28 -3.71
N PRO A 19 2.15 3.65 -2.90
CA PRO A 19 1.93 3.48 -1.46
C PRO A 19 1.80 4.82 -0.72
N ARG A 20 2.31 5.93 -1.28
CA ARG A 20 2.05 7.29 -0.78
C ARG A 20 0.56 7.65 -0.87
N ARG A 21 -0.09 7.41 -2.00
CA ARG A 21 -1.52 7.72 -2.23
C ARG A 21 -2.40 7.00 -1.21
N PHE A 22 -2.13 5.72 -0.95
CA PHE A 22 -2.82 4.95 0.08
C PHE A 22 -2.75 5.64 1.46
N THR A 23 -1.60 6.20 1.84
CA THR A 23 -1.44 6.84 3.16
C THR A 23 -2.03 8.25 3.26
N GLU A 24 -2.34 8.88 2.13
CA GLU A 24 -2.93 10.22 1.99
C GLU A 24 -4.47 10.18 1.90
N MET A 25 -5.05 9.02 1.56
CA MET A 25 -6.49 8.79 1.51
C MET A 25 -7.16 8.78 2.90
N SER A 26 -8.49 8.90 2.91
CA SER A 26 -9.29 8.75 4.13
C SER A 26 -9.18 7.31 4.68
N LEU A 27 -9.33 7.14 6.00
CA LEU A 27 -9.33 5.81 6.61
C LEU A 27 -10.45 4.92 6.03
N GLU A 28 -11.61 5.49 5.73
CA GLU A 28 -12.76 4.77 5.16
C GLU A 28 -12.43 4.20 3.78
N ASP A 29 -11.83 5.00 2.90
CA ASP A 29 -11.48 4.57 1.54
C ASP A 29 -10.42 3.46 1.55
N ARG A 30 -9.43 3.57 2.46
CA ARG A 30 -8.40 2.53 2.61
C ARG A 30 -8.99 1.20 3.09
N LEU A 31 -9.89 1.25 4.07
CA LEU A 31 -10.56 0.05 4.59
C LEU A 31 -11.41 -0.62 3.52
N LYS A 32 -12.10 0.18 2.69
CA LYS A 32 -12.87 -0.33 1.56
C LYS A 32 -11.98 -1.08 0.55
N GLY A 33 -10.86 -0.47 0.14
CA GLY A 33 -9.92 -1.11 -0.78
C GLY A 33 -9.31 -2.41 -0.23
N VAL A 34 -8.99 -2.43 1.08
CA VAL A 34 -8.50 -3.66 1.74
C VAL A 34 -9.56 -4.76 1.76
N GLU A 35 -10.82 -4.44 2.03
CA GLU A 35 -11.92 -5.42 2.05
C GLU A 35 -12.19 -6.02 0.66
N GLU A 36 -12.01 -5.23 -0.41
CA GLU A 36 -12.13 -5.71 -1.80
C GLU A 36 -11.03 -6.74 -2.17
N MET A 37 -9.85 -6.64 -1.55
CA MET A 37 -8.72 -7.57 -1.73
C MET A 37 -8.68 -8.74 -0.73
N LYS A 38 -9.69 -8.84 0.13
CA LYS A 38 -9.71 -9.81 1.23
C LYS A 38 -9.58 -11.24 0.71
N GLY A 39 -8.55 -11.94 1.18
CA GLY A 39 -8.28 -13.33 0.81
C GLY A 39 -6.94 -13.54 0.11
N ASP A 40 -6.20 -12.48 -0.23
CA ASP A 40 -4.81 -12.59 -0.66
C ASP A 40 -3.88 -12.83 0.56
N PRO A 41 -3.18 -13.97 0.67
CA PRO A 41 -2.23 -14.23 1.76
C PRO A 41 -0.84 -13.61 1.49
N SER A 42 -0.70 -12.69 0.53
CA SER A 42 0.59 -12.10 0.18
C SER A 42 1.14 -11.21 1.29
N THR A 43 2.48 -11.23 1.44
CA THR A 43 3.17 -10.33 2.37
C THR A 43 2.89 -8.87 2.05
N ILE A 44 2.74 -8.52 0.77
CA ILE A 44 2.42 -7.16 0.32
C ILE A 44 1.02 -6.76 0.79
N PHE A 45 0.02 -7.64 0.67
CA PHE A 45 -1.31 -7.38 1.21
C PHE A 45 -1.27 -7.05 2.70
N HIS A 46 -0.47 -7.79 3.50
CA HIS A 46 -0.28 -7.51 4.94
C HIS A 46 0.25 -6.09 5.25
N PHE A 47 1.01 -5.46 4.34
CA PHE A 47 1.39 -4.06 4.50
C PHE A 47 0.15 -3.15 4.46
N TYR A 48 -0.73 -3.36 3.48
CA TYR A 48 -1.92 -2.55 3.27
C TYR A 48 -3.03 -2.83 4.29
N GLU A 49 -3.33 -4.09 4.60
CA GLU A 49 -4.41 -4.44 5.52
C GLU A 49 -4.09 -4.12 6.99
N LYS A 50 -2.82 -3.92 7.34
CA LYS A 50 -2.43 -3.80 8.76
C LYS A 50 -1.34 -2.77 9.01
N LEU A 51 -0.16 -2.93 8.41
CA LEU A 51 1.01 -2.14 8.82
C LEU A 51 0.85 -0.66 8.50
N LEU A 52 0.25 -0.31 7.36
CA LEU A 52 0.01 1.08 6.96
C LEU A 52 -1.17 1.71 7.71
N LEU A 53 -2.11 0.92 8.23
CA LEU A 53 -3.24 1.41 9.03
C LEU A 53 -2.90 1.67 10.49
N LEU A 54 -1.82 1.05 11.01
CA LEU A 54 -1.49 1.08 12.44
C LEU A 54 -1.27 2.49 12.99
N LYS A 55 -0.86 3.47 12.16
CA LYS A 55 -0.68 4.87 12.59
C LYS A 55 -1.98 5.49 13.12
N ASP A 56 -3.12 5.10 12.55
CA ASP A 56 -4.44 5.66 12.87
C ASP A 56 -5.05 5.01 14.13
N TYR A 57 -4.57 3.82 14.48
CA TYR A 57 -4.96 3.09 15.69
C TYR A 57 -4.08 3.42 16.91
N MET A 58 -3.13 4.36 16.79
CA MET A 58 -2.30 4.76 17.92
C MET A 58 -3.10 5.56 18.95
N ASN A 59 -3.14 5.06 20.19
CA ASN A 59 -3.91 5.67 21.28
C ASN A 59 -3.28 6.96 21.85
N THR A 60 -2.00 7.22 21.61
CA THR A 60 -1.29 8.39 22.16
C THR A 60 -0.79 9.30 21.05
N LYS A 61 -0.77 10.62 21.32
CA LYS A 61 -0.24 11.61 20.37
C LYS A 61 1.23 11.33 20.01
N THR A 62 2.03 10.95 21.00
CA THR A 62 3.44 10.57 20.80
C THR A 62 3.57 9.29 19.98
N GLY A 63 2.76 8.28 20.27
CA GLY A 63 2.74 7.02 19.51
C GLY A 63 2.37 7.23 18.05
N ARG A 64 1.36 8.07 17.77
CA ARG A 64 0.97 8.44 16.41
C ARG A 64 2.10 9.14 15.66
N LYS A 65 2.79 10.12 16.27
CA LYS A 65 3.93 10.80 15.64
C LYS A 65 5.08 9.84 15.30
N ILE A 66 5.36 8.87 16.18
CA ILE A 66 6.38 7.84 15.91
C ILE A 66 5.90 6.90 14.79
N ALA A 67 4.62 6.53 14.81
CA ALA A 67 4.02 5.66 13.80
C ALA A 67 4.02 6.31 12.42
N GLU A 68 3.67 7.60 12.30
CA GLU A 68 3.74 8.36 11.04
C GLU A 68 5.12 8.27 10.39
N ARG A 69 6.19 8.51 11.15
CA ARG A 69 7.57 8.38 10.65
C ARG A 69 7.90 6.96 10.19
N ARG A 70 7.41 5.94 10.91
CA ARG A 70 7.64 4.53 10.55
C ARG A 70 6.82 4.13 9.32
N THR A 71 5.59 4.62 9.21
CA THR A 71 4.74 4.43 8.04
C THR A 71 5.38 5.06 6.81
N GLU A 72 5.96 6.25 6.92
CA GLU A 72 6.69 6.87 5.81
C GLU A 72 7.87 6.01 5.32
N PHE A 73 8.62 5.41 6.24
CA PHE A 73 9.69 4.48 5.88
C PHE A 73 9.16 3.24 5.14
N MET A 74 8.05 2.65 5.61
CA MET A 74 7.43 1.50 4.95
C MET A 74 6.88 1.85 3.56
N VAL A 75 6.35 3.06 3.39
CA VAL A 75 5.91 3.56 2.09
C VAL A 75 7.08 3.62 1.13
N ARG A 76 8.19 4.26 1.50
CA ARG A 76 9.39 4.36 0.65
C ARG A 76 9.95 2.99 0.26
N PHE A 77 9.97 2.04 1.20
CA PHE A 77 10.36 0.66 0.91
C PHE A 77 9.47 0.02 -0.17
N LEU A 78 8.15 0.21 -0.09
CA LEU A 78 7.23 -0.31 -1.09
C LEU A 78 7.43 0.36 -2.45
N GLU A 79 7.75 1.67 -2.49
CA GLU A 79 8.05 2.38 -3.74
C GLU A 79 9.29 1.79 -4.44
N GLU A 80 10.38 1.58 -3.68
CA GLU A 80 11.59 0.96 -4.20
C GLU A 80 11.31 -0.48 -4.65
N PHE A 81 10.60 -1.27 -3.84
CA PHE A 81 10.24 -2.65 -4.15
C PHE A 81 9.43 -2.78 -5.44
N PHE A 82 8.39 -1.96 -5.63
CA PHE A 82 7.60 -2.00 -6.86
C PHE A 82 8.35 -1.44 -8.06
N GLY A 83 9.25 -0.46 -7.86
CA GLY A 83 10.17 0.01 -8.90
C GLY A 83 11.07 -1.13 -9.41
N GLU A 84 11.73 -1.84 -8.50
CA GLU A 84 12.55 -3.02 -8.84
C GLU A 84 11.70 -4.13 -9.47
N TRP A 85 10.50 -4.38 -8.96
CA TRP A 85 9.61 -5.43 -9.46
C TRP A 85 9.15 -5.19 -10.90
N VAL A 86 8.85 -3.94 -11.26
CA VAL A 86 8.46 -3.56 -12.63
C VAL A 86 9.66 -3.61 -13.58
N GLU A 87 10.84 -3.21 -13.12
CA GLU A 87 12.09 -3.28 -13.89
C GLU A 87 12.52 -4.74 -14.16
N ASP A 88 12.39 -5.64 -13.18
CA ASP A 88 12.75 -7.06 -13.31
C ASP A 88 11.71 -7.89 -14.09
N CYS A 89 10.46 -7.44 -14.18
CA CYS A 89 9.41 -8.14 -14.94
C CYS A 89 9.46 -7.89 -16.46
N GLY A 90 10.46 -7.16 -16.99
CA GLY A 90 10.71 -7.05 -18.42
C GLY A 90 9.59 -6.31 -19.15
N ALA A 91 9.71 -4.98 -19.24
CA ALA A 91 8.90 -4.15 -20.13
C ALA A 91 9.24 -4.36 -21.62
N GLU A 92 9.25 -5.61 -22.10
CA GLU A 92 9.35 -5.93 -23.53
C GLU A 92 8.23 -6.82 -24.08
N ASP A 93 7.35 -7.42 -23.27
CA ASP A 93 6.23 -8.22 -23.82
C ASP A 93 4.89 -7.94 -23.07
N TYR A 94 4.22 -6.85 -23.46
CA TYR A 94 2.76 -6.70 -23.41
C TYR A 94 2.26 -6.16 -24.76
#